data_AF-A0A016W0Y0-F1
#
_entry.id   AF-A0A016W0Y0-F1
#
_cell.length_a   1.000
_cell.length_b   1.000
_cell.length_c   1.000
_cell.angle_alpha   90.00
_cell.angle_beta   90.00
_cell.angle_gamma   90.00
#
_symmetry.space_group_name_H-M   'P 1'
#
loop_
_entity.id
_entity.type
_entity.pdbx_description
1 polymer ?
#
loop_
_entity_poly.entity_id
_entity_poly.type
_entity_poly.pdbx_seq_one_letter_code
_entity_poly.pdbx_strand_id
1 'polypeptide(L)'
;MSISRVLLVILHDFPELLCEYHYVIIDTIPPNCVQLRNLVLSAYPRNMRLPDPFALNFKQVDSIPEMAIEPKSNLNMASIIPDSIRLPLDAYLRTRSAVDFLSALPGMLQISENPGSKYNSTVMNAMVLYVGMKAIESLHERRQRISIHTIAHTAFMDIFQNLAVQLCTEGRYLLFNAIANQLRYPNAHTHYFSCVFLFLFLNSDHDAIQEQITRILFERLVALRPHPWGLLITFIELIKNPVYNFWKYEFTRCAPEIERFTESILTKEE
;
A
#
# COMPACT_ATOMS: atom_id res chain seq x y z
N MET A 1 1.93 -12.89 29.04
CA MET A 1 2.03 -11.55 28.42
C MET A 1 1.30 -11.63 27.08
N SER A 2 0.32 -10.75 26.80
CA SER A 2 -0.41 -10.82 25.52
C SER A 2 0.49 -10.38 24.36
N ILE A 3 0.26 -10.91 23.15
CA ILE A 3 1.07 -10.63 21.96
C ILE A 3 1.15 -9.12 21.65
N SER A 4 0.07 -8.36 21.87
CA SER A 4 0.06 -6.91 21.71
C SER A 4 1.00 -6.19 22.69
N ARG A 5 1.14 -6.68 23.92
CA ARG A 5 2.08 -6.10 24.91
C ARG A 5 3.53 -6.34 24.49
N VAL A 6 3.83 -7.53 23.97
CA VAL A 6 5.16 -7.85 23.43
C VAL A 6 5.48 -6.92 22.25
N LEU A 7 4.56 -6.78 21.29
CA LEU A 7 4.77 -5.89 20.14
C LEU A 7 4.90 -4.41 20.54
N LEU A 8 4.16 -3.95 21.55
CA LEU A 8 4.31 -2.59 22.09
C LEU A 8 5.68 -2.36 22.71
N VAL A 9 6.20 -3.32 23.47
CA VAL A 9 7.55 -3.25 24.04
C VAL A 9 8.60 -3.21 22.93
N ILE A 10 8.47 -4.08 21.92
CA ILE A 10 9.40 -4.07 20.77
C ILE A 10 9.30 -2.74 20.00
N LEU A 11 8.09 -2.23 19.75
CA LEU A 11 7.88 -0.96 19.06
C LEU A 11 8.53 0.21 19.81
N HIS A 12 8.47 0.22 21.14
CA HIS A 12 9.07 1.27 21.95
C HIS A 12 10.60 1.15 22.04
N ASP A 13 11.11 -0.05 22.34
CA ASP A 13 12.54 -0.25 22.68
C ASP A 13 13.41 -0.57 21.44
N PHE A 14 12.84 -1.24 20.45
CA PHE A 14 13.53 -1.79 19.27
C PHE A 14 12.72 -1.64 17.96
N PRO A 15 12.24 -0.44 17.60
CA PRO A 15 11.39 -0.26 16.42
C PRO A 15 12.08 -0.67 15.12
N GLU A 16 13.40 -0.56 15.01
CA GLU A 16 14.15 -0.95 13.80
C GLU A 16 13.98 -2.44 13.48
N LEU A 17 13.83 -3.31 14.50
CA LEU A 17 13.56 -4.73 14.29
C LEU A 17 12.22 -4.92 13.56
N LEU A 18 11.18 -4.19 13.98
CA LEU A 18 9.89 -4.24 13.29
C LEU A 18 9.99 -3.62 11.89
N CYS A 19 10.78 -2.57 11.70
CA CYS A 19 10.99 -1.97 10.38
C CYS A 19 11.61 -2.94 9.37
N GLU A 20 12.70 -3.61 9.75
CA GLU A 20 13.48 -4.49 8.87
C GLU A 20 12.76 -5.82 8.60
N TYR A 21 12.03 -6.35 9.58
CA TYR A 21 11.31 -7.62 9.46
C TYR A 21 9.80 -7.46 9.21
N HIS A 22 9.31 -6.23 8.97
CA HIS A 22 7.87 -5.96 8.84
C HIS A 22 7.19 -6.90 7.83
N TYR A 23 7.84 -7.18 6.70
CA TYR A 23 7.27 -8.00 5.64
C TYR A 23 7.00 -9.43 6.13
N VAL A 24 8.00 -10.08 6.73
CA VAL A 24 7.84 -11.46 7.24
C VAL A 24 6.77 -11.50 8.32
N ILE A 25 6.80 -10.54 9.24
CA ILE A 25 5.84 -10.47 10.34
C ILE A 25 4.41 -10.29 9.79
N ILE A 26 4.22 -9.35 8.86
CA ILE A 26 2.90 -9.05 8.28
C ILE A 26 2.37 -10.19 7.43
N ASP A 27 3.23 -10.95 6.74
CA ASP A 27 2.82 -12.12 5.97
C ASP A 27 2.24 -13.23 6.88
N THR A 28 2.71 -13.31 8.13
CA THR A 28 2.16 -14.27 9.12
C THR A 28 0.90 -13.78 9.85
N ILE A 29 0.60 -12.47 9.82
CA ILE A 29 -0.53 -11.90 10.54
C ILE A 29 -1.74 -11.77 9.60
N PRO A 30 -2.87 -12.43 9.90
CA PRO A 30 -4.09 -12.32 9.10
C PRO A 30 -4.53 -10.87 8.85
N PRO A 31 -5.07 -10.52 7.66
CA PRO A 31 -5.47 -9.15 7.32
C PRO A 31 -6.48 -8.52 8.30
N ASN A 32 -7.36 -9.32 8.88
CA ASN A 32 -8.36 -8.89 9.86
C ASN A 32 -7.76 -8.51 11.23
N CYS A 33 -6.50 -8.88 11.52
CA CYS A 33 -5.80 -8.49 12.75
C CYS A 33 -5.22 -7.07 12.66
N VAL A 34 -6.09 -6.09 12.36
CA VAL A 34 -5.73 -4.71 12.03
C VAL A 34 -4.81 -4.08 13.08
N GLN A 35 -5.14 -4.20 14.37
CA GLN A 35 -4.34 -3.60 15.44
C GLN A 35 -2.91 -4.15 15.52
N LEU A 36 -2.74 -5.48 15.35
CA LEU A 36 -1.41 -6.10 15.37
C LEU A 36 -0.58 -5.65 14.17
N ARG A 37 -1.21 -5.57 12.99
CA ARG A 37 -0.56 -5.07 11.78
C ARG A 37 -0.16 -3.61 11.93
N ASN A 38 -1.04 -2.77 12.48
CA ASN A 38 -0.75 -1.37 12.73
C ASN A 38 0.43 -1.19 13.69
N LEU A 39 0.54 -1.98 14.76
CA LEU A 39 1.70 -1.91 15.66
C LEU A 39 3.03 -2.15 14.92
N VAL A 40 3.07 -3.15 14.04
CA VAL A 40 4.27 -3.47 13.24
C VAL A 40 4.54 -2.40 12.18
N LEU A 41 3.50 -1.98 11.44
CA LEU A 41 3.62 -1.03 10.32
C LEU A 41 3.82 0.42 10.76
N SER A 42 3.53 0.74 12.02
CA SER A 42 3.79 2.07 12.60
C SER A 42 5.21 2.21 13.12
N ALA A 43 6.03 1.16 13.11
CA ALA A 43 7.43 1.26 13.48
C ALA A 43 8.22 2.11 12.47
N TYR A 44 9.16 2.91 12.98
CA TYR A 44 10.05 3.73 12.18
C TYR A 44 11.42 3.89 12.87
N PRO A 45 12.51 4.20 12.14
CA PRO A 45 13.84 4.36 12.74
C PRO A 45 13.87 5.46 13.81
N ARG A 46 14.48 5.22 14.97
CA ARG A 46 14.47 6.17 16.11
C ARG A 46 15.08 7.53 15.82
N ASN A 47 16.02 7.58 14.88
CA ASN A 47 16.68 8.82 14.46
C ASN A 47 15.85 9.65 13.47
N MET A 48 14.72 9.13 13.00
CA MET A 48 13.82 9.83 12.10
C MET A 48 12.82 10.68 12.90
N ARG A 49 12.63 11.93 12.48
CA ARG A 49 11.55 12.78 12.96
C ARG A 49 10.41 12.73 11.96
N LEU A 50 9.30 12.11 12.35
CA LEU A 50 8.12 12.07 11.52
C LEU A 50 7.51 13.48 11.42
N PRO A 51 7.31 14.02 10.22
CA PRO A 51 6.50 15.21 10.04
C PRO A 51 5.07 14.98 10.51
N ASP A 52 4.39 16.00 10.99
CA ASP A 52 2.98 15.90 11.37
C ASP A 52 2.11 15.66 10.12
N PRO A 53 1.39 14.52 10.00
CA PRO A 53 0.51 14.25 8.87
C PRO A 53 -0.60 15.28 8.66
N PHE A 54 -1.04 15.97 9.72
CA PHE A 54 -2.14 16.92 9.63
C PHE A 54 -1.70 18.30 9.16
N ALA A 55 -0.43 18.66 9.38
CA ALA A 55 0.13 19.95 8.97
C ALA A 55 0.70 19.93 7.54
N LEU A 56 0.81 18.76 6.91
CA LEU A 56 1.36 18.60 5.57
C LEU A 56 0.27 18.51 4.51
N ASN A 57 0.51 19.18 3.37
CA ASN A 57 -0.13 18.80 2.11
C ASN A 57 0.76 17.82 1.33
N PHE A 58 0.16 17.07 0.39
CA PHE A 58 0.90 16.04 -0.35
C PHE A 58 2.08 16.58 -1.17
N LYS A 59 2.02 17.83 -1.65
CA LYS A 59 3.17 18.45 -2.32
C LYS A 59 4.38 18.64 -1.39
N GLN A 60 4.14 18.91 -0.11
CA GLN A 60 5.20 18.97 0.89
C GLN A 60 5.74 17.57 1.19
N VAL A 61 4.89 16.54 1.13
CA VAL A 61 5.32 15.14 1.24
C VAL A 61 6.31 14.77 0.13
N ASP A 62 6.04 15.15 -1.12
CA ASP A 62 6.93 14.93 -2.27
C ASP A 62 8.33 15.57 -2.10
N SER A 63 8.45 16.57 -1.22
CA SER A 63 9.70 17.29 -0.96
C SER A 63 10.55 16.70 0.16
N ILE A 64 10.01 15.75 0.92
CA ILE A 64 10.72 15.08 2.02
C ILE A 64 11.88 14.26 1.44
N PRO A 65 13.16 14.54 1.79
CA PRO A 65 14.30 13.82 1.23
C PRO A 65 14.24 12.31 1.41
N GLU A 66 13.74 11.85 2.55
CA GLU A 66 13.57 10.44 2.89
C GLU A 66 12.65 9.71 1.90
N MET A 67 11.72 10.41 1.22
CA MET A 67 10.82 9.81 0.22
C MET A 67 11.52 9.37 -1.07
N ALA A 68 12.80 9.70 -1.23
CA ALA A 68 13.63 9.19 -2.33
C ALA A 68 14.53 8.01 -1.91
N ILE A 69 14.53 7.64 -0.62
CA ILE A 69 15.43 6.64 -0.07
C ILE A 69 14.66 5.34 0.17
N GLU A 70 15.13 4.24 -0.43
CA GLU A 70 14.56 2.92 -0.20
C GLU A 70 14.76 2.47 1.27
N PRO A 71 13.73 1.89 1.90
CA PRO A 71 13.88 1.34 3.25
C PRO A 71 14.81 0.13 3.23
N LYS A 72 15.52 -0.10 4.33
CA LYS A 72 16.32 -1.33 4.49
C LYS A 72 15.40 -2.55 4.43
N SER A 73 15.74 -3.49 3.55
CA SER A 73 15.06 -4.78 3.41
C SER A 73 16.11 -5.88 3.29
N ASN A 74 16.01 -6.90 4.13
CA ASN A 74 16.90 -8.06 4.10
C ASN A 74 16.33 -9.23 3.30
N LEU A 75 15.24 -9.01 2.55
CA LEU A 75 14.47 -10.05 1.88
C LEU A 75 14.61 -10.00 0.37
N ASN A 76 14.94 -11.14 -0.21
CA ASN A 76 14.91 -11.33 -1.65
C ASN A 76 13.50 -11.75 -2.09
N MET A 77 12.65 -10.78 -2.45
CA MET A 77 11.28 -11.03 -2.91
C MET A 77 11.23 -12.00 -4.10
N ALA A 78 12.23 -11.97 -4.98
CA ALA A 78 12.29 -12.85 -6.14
C ALA A 78 12.36 -14.34 -5.76
N SER A 79 12.84 -14.67 -4.56
CA SER A 79 12.87 -16.06 -4.08
C SER A 79 11.51 -16.58 -3.60
N ILE A 80 10.56 -15.68 -3.32
CA ILE A 80 9.22 -16.03 -2.83
C ILE A 80 8.25 -16.23 -4.01
N ILE A 81 8.48 -15.51 -5.11
CA ILE A 81 7.64 -15.58 -6.31
C ILE A 81 8.05 -16.80 -7.15
N PRO A 82 7.15 -17.76 -7.43
CA PRO A 82 7.46 -18.90 -8.29
C PRO A 82 7.96 -18.46 -9.67
N ASP A 83 8.93 -19.18 -10.23
CA ASP A 83 9.51 -18.87 -11.55
C ASP A 83 8.47 -18.84 -12.68
N SER A 84 7.41 -19.65 -12.54
CA SER A 84 6.27 -19.64 -13.45
C SER A 84 5.59 -18.27 -13.56
N ILE A 85 5.62 -17.46 -12.49
CA ILE A 85 5.06 -16.10 -12.44
C ILE A 85 6.17 -15.07 -12.66
N ARG A 86 7.32 -15.25 -12.00
CA ARG A 86 8.40 -14.25 -11.96
C ARG A 86 9.03 -14.03 -13.34
N LEU A 87 9.34 -15.09 -14.07
CA LEU A 87 9.99 -14.96 -15.39
C LEU A 87 9.13 -14.21 -16.41
N PRO A 88 7.83 -14.54 -16.60
CA PRO A 88 6.98 -13.75 -17.49
C PRO A 88 6.70 -12.34 -16.95
N LEU A 89 6.62 -12.16 -15.64
CA LEU A 89 6.52 -10.82 -15.03
C LEU A 89 7.74 -9.96 -15.37
N ASP A 90 8.96 -10.45 -15.14
CA ASP A 90 10.21 -9.75 -15.47
C ASP A 90 10.29 -9.41 -16.96
N ALA A 91 9.89 -10.34 -17.83
CA ALA A 91 9.82 -10.11 -19.27
C ALA A 91 8.84 -8.97 -19.60
N TYR A 92 7.63 -9.00 -19.03
CA TYR A 92 6.61 -7.98 -19.24
C TYR A 92 7.05 -6.60 -18.73
N LEU A 93 7.61 -6.52 -17.52
CA LEU A 93 8.08 -5.26 -16.94
C LEU A 93 9.19 -4.60 -17.79
N ARG A 94 10.01 -5.42 -18.46
CA ARG A 94 11.08 -4.94 -19.33
C ARG A 94 10.62 -4.53 -20.72
N THR A 95 9.75 -5.33 -21.37
CA THR A 95 9.41 -5.14 -22.79
C THR A 95 8.03 -4.55 -23.03
N ARG A 96 7.13 -4.63 -22.05
CA ARG A 96 5.72 -4.20 -22.13
C ARG A 96 4.97 -4.78 -23.35
N SER A 97 5.36 -5.96 -23.83
CA SER A 97 4.89 -6.50 -25.12
C SER A 97 3.97 -7.71 -25.01
N ALA A 98 4.08 -8.52 -23.95
CA ALA A 98 3.26 -9.72 -23.76
C ALA A 98 1.92 -9.37 -23.11
N VAL A 99 1.01 -8.73 -23.84
CA VAL A 99 -0.28 -8.24 -23.26
C VAL A 99 -1.13 -9.39 -22.69
N ASP A 100 -1.06 -10.58 -23.28
CA ASP A 100 -1.75 -11.79 -22.77
C ASP A 100 -1.27 -12.22 -21.38
N PHE A 101 -0.07 -11.79 -20.95
CA PHE A 101 0.39 -12.02 -19.60
C PHE A 101 -0.52 -11.35 -18.57
N LEU A 102 -0.98 -10.13 -18.84
CA LEU A 102 -1.84 -9.41 -17.92
C LEU A 102 -3.17 -10.14 -17.70
N SER A 103 -3.80 -10.66 -18.76
CA SER A 103 -5.04 -11.42 -18.64
C SER A 103 -4.84 -12.79 -17.98
N ALA A 104 -3.67 -13.40 -18.10
CA ALA A 104 -3.34 -14.66 -17.43
C ALA A 104 -3.00 -14.48 -15.94
N LEU A 105 -2.45 -13.32 -15.55
CA LEU A 105 -1.88 -13.09 -14.22
C LEU A 105 -2.85 -13.36 -13.06
N PRO A 106 -4.15 -12.93 -13.08
CA PRO A 106 -5.10 -13.29 -12.03
C PRO A 106 -5.23 -14.80 -11.82
N GLY A 107 -5.25 -15.58 -12.91
CA GLY A 107 -5.33 -17.03 -12.88
C GLY A 107 -4.06 -17.68 -12.34
N MET A 108 -2.89 -17.08 -12.61
CA MET A 108 -1.61 -17.56 -12.06
C MET A 108 -1.47 -17.34 -10.55
N LEU A 109 -2.19 -16.37 -9.99
CA LEU A 109 -2.21 -16.08 -8.54
C LEU A 109 -3.24 -16.91 -7.78
N GLN A 110 -4.17 -17.55 -8.49
CA GLN A 110 -5.24 -18.33 -7.93
C GLN A 110 -4.77 -19.76 -7.59
N ILE A 111 -5.12 -20.25 -6.41
CA ILE A 111 -4.72 -21.58 -5.91
C ILE A 111 -5.91 -22.49 -5.59
N SER A 112 -7.11 -21.93 -5.41
CA SER A 112 -8.33 -22.72 -5.21
C SER A 112 -9.57 -21.95 -5.69
N GLU A 113 -10.75 -22.57 -5.61
CA GLU A 113 -12.04 -21.89 -5.80
C GLU A 113 -12.77 -21.64 -4.47
N ASN A 114 -12.18 -22.03 -3.34
CA ASN A 114 -12.80 -21.93 -2.03
C ASN A 114 -12.74 -20.50 -1.50
N PRO A 115 -13.87 -19.89 -1.10
CA PRO A 115 -13.90 -18.55 -0.51
C PRO A 115 -12.95 -18.43 0.69
N GLY A 116 -12.17 -17.34 0.73
CA GLY A 116 -11.18 -17.07 1.78
C GLY A 116 -9.84 -17.80 1.62
N SER A 117 -9.70 -18.64 0.59
CA SER A 117 -8.45 -19.32 0.21
C SER A 117 -8.26 -19.38 -1.30
N LYS A 118 -8.86 -18.42 -2.04
CA LYS A 118 -8.84 -18.43 -3.50
C LYS A 118 -7.45 -18.09 -4.04
N TYR A 119 -6.73 -17.20 -3.36
CA TYR A 119 -5.42 -16.69 -3.81
C TYR A 119 -4.31 -16.97 -2.82
N ASN A 120 -3.09 -17.11 -3.33
CA ASN A 120 -1.90 -17.17 -2.49
C ASN A 120 -1.51 -15.77 -2.01
N SER A 121 -1.85 -15.45 -0.76
CA SER A 121 -1.59 -14.14 -0.16
C SER A 121 -0.09 -13.80 -0.07
N THR A 122 0.77 -14.76 0.26
CA THR A 122 2.22 -14.58 0.31
C THR A 122 2.79 -14.21 -1.06
N VAL A 123 2.37 -14.91 -2.12
CA VAL A 123 2.79 -14.59 -3.50
C VAL A 123 2.25 -13.23 -3.94
N MET A 124 1.00 -12.90 -3.60
CA MET A 124 0.43 -11.57 -3.86
C MET A 124 1.26 -10.46 -3.18
N ASN A 125 1.58 -10.63 -1.89
CA ASN A 125 2.38 -9.68 -1.12
C ASN A 125 3.78 -9.51 -1.73
N ALA A 126 4.44 -10.62 -2.08
CA ALA A 126 5.77 -10.61 -2.69
C ALA A 126 5.77 -9.91 -4.04
N MET A 127 4.80 -10.25 -4.90
CA MET A 127 4.67 -9.68 -6.24
C MET A 127 4.41 -8.17 -6.18
N VAL A 128 3.49 -7.71 -5.33
CA VAL A 128 3.19 -6.27 -5.18
C VAL A 128 4.43 -5.50 -4.78
N LEU A 129 5.16 -5.96 -3.76
CA LEU A 129 6.38 -5.31 -3.31
C LEU A 129 7.49 -5.37 -4.37
N TYR A 130 7.66 -6.53 -5.03
CA TYR A 130 8.65 -6.71 -6.09
C TYR A 130 8.43 -5.77 -7.28
N VAL A 131 7.17 -5.64 -7.76
CA VAL A 131 6.82 -4.72 -8.85
C VAL A 131 7.11 -3.27 -8.44
N GLY A 132 6.76 -2.88 -7.21
CA GLY A 132 7.06 -1.53 -6.71
C GLY A 132 8.56 -1.24 -6.61
N MET A 133 9.35 -2.19 -6.08
CA MET A 133 10.81 -2.07 -6.03
C MET A 133 11.42 -1.90 -7.43
N LYS A 134 10.98 -2.73 -8.40
CA LYS A 134 11.45 -2.61 -9.79
C LYS A 134 11.03 -1.31 -10.47
N ALA A 135 9.86 -0.78 -10.12
CA ALA A 135 9.42 0.50 -10.62
C ALA A 135 10.28 1.66 -10.07
N ILE A 136 10.59 1.63 -8.78
CA ILE A 136 11.46 2.62 -8.13
C ILE A 136 12.88 2.55 -8.70
N GLU A 137 13.45 1.35 -8.85
CA GLU A 137 14.74 1.12 -9.50
C GLU A 137 14.75 1.72 -10.92
N SER A 138 13.72 1.43 -11.73
CA SER A 138 13.60 1.98 -13.08
C SER A 138 13.48 3.52 -13.10
N LEU A 139 12.85 4.14 -12.09
CA LEU A 139 12.77 5.60 -11.98
C LEU A 139 14.13 6.21 -11.62
N HIS A 140 14.85 5.59 -10.70
CA HIS A 140 16.20 6.00 -10.30
C HIS A 140 17.19 5.92 -11.46
N GLU A 141 17.16 4.84 -12.25
CA GLU A 141 17.98 4.69 -13.46
C GLU A 141 17.72 5.81 -14.49
N ARG A 142 16.45 6.20 -14.63
CA ARG A 142 16.03 7.31 -15.51
C ARG A 142 16.21 8.69 -14.88
N ARG A 143 16.74 8.77 -13.65
CA ARG A 143 16.88 10.00 -12.85
C ARG A 143 15.57 10.78 -12.70
N GLN A 144 14.45 10.06 -12.62
CA GLN A 144 13.12 10.60 -12.42
C GLN A 144 12.73 10.50 -10.95
N ARG A 145 12.00 11.51 -10.45
CA ARG A 145 11.43 11.46 -9.11
C ARG A 145 10.15 10.62 -9.12
N ILE A 146 9.86 9.98 -7.99
CA ILE A 146 8.56 9.35 -7.76
C ILE A 146 7.51 10.46 -7.72
N SER A 147 6.44 10.29 -8.50
CA SER A 147 5.28 11.16 -8.53
C SER A 147 4.13 10.42 -9.22
N ILE A 148 2.88 10.86 -9.02
CA ILE A 148 1.71 10.28 -9.71
C ILE A 148 1.92 10.27 -11.23
N HIS A 149 2.53 11.31 -11.79
CA HIS A 149 2.76 11.43 -13.24
C HIS A 149 3.84 10.50 -13.78
N THR A 150 4.90 10.25 -13.01
CA THR A 150 6.04 9.42 -13.45
C THR A 150 5.76 7.93 -13.32
N ILE A 151 4.88 7.53 -12.39
CA ILE A 151 4.44 6.13 -12.28
C ILE A 151 3.34 5.78 -13.30
N ALA A 152 2.62 6.79 -13.80
CA ALA A 152 1.54 6.61 -14.76
C ALA A 152 2.03 6.02 -16.09
N HIS A 153 1.18 5.21 -16.74
CA HIS A 153 1.43 4.64 -18.06
C HIS A 153 2.74 3.84 -18.17
N THR A 154 3.16 3.18 -17.10
CA THR A 154 4.32 2.29 -17.06
C THR A 154 3.89 0.81 -17.04
N ALA A 155 4.76 -0.09 -17.50
CA ALA A 155 4.51 -1.54 -17.39
C ALA A 155 4.23 -1.99 -15.93
N PHE A 156 4.81 -1.29 -14.95
CA PHE A 156 4.57 -1.55 -13.53
C PHE A 156 3.15 -1.17 -13.11
N MET A 157 2.66 0.01 -13.54
CA MET A 157 1.29 0.44 -13.25
C MET A 157 0.25 -0.42 -13.99
N ASP A 158 0.57 -0.89 -15.20
CA ASP A 158 -0.31 -1.80 -15.95
C ASP A 158 -0.64 -3.07 -15.12
N ILE A 159 0.32 -3.59 -14.33
CA ILE A 159 0.08 -4.73 -13.42
C ILE A 159 -0.98 -4.37 -12.37
N PHE A 160 -0.80 -3.24 -11.67
CA PHE A 160 -1.71 -2.83 -10.60
C PHE A 160 -3.11 -2.50 -11.12
N GLN A 161 -3.22 -1.79 -12.24
CA GLN A 161 -4.50 -1.48 -12.88
C GLN A 161 -5.21 -2.75 -13.34
N ASN A 162 -4.47 -3.65 -14.01
CA ASN A 162 -5.04 -4.89 -14.49
C ASN A 162 -5.60 -5.74 -13.33
N LEU A 163 -4.82 -5.95 -12.27
CA LEU A 163 -5.25 -6.72 -11.12
C LEU A 163 -6.42 -6.05 -10.37
N ALA A 164 -6.42 -4.73 -10.25
CA ALA A 164 -7.51 -3.99 -9.62
C ALA A 164 -8.85 -4.16 -10.37
N VAL A 165 -8.81 -4.35 -11.70
CA VAL A 165 -10.02 -4.55 -12.52
C VAL A 165 -10.40 -6.03 -12.63
N GLN A 166 -9.44 -6.93 -12.83
CA GLN A 166 -9.71 -8.34 -13.14
C GLN A 166 -9.91 -9.24 -11.92
N LEU A 167 -9.35 -8.90 -10.77
CA LEU A 167 -9.53 -9.71 -9.56
C LEU A 167 -10.96 -9.58 -9.02
N CYS A 168 -11.47 -10.66 -8.44
CA CYS A 168 -12.71 -10.61 -7.69
C CYS A 168 -12.53 -9.82 -6.38
N THR A 169 -13.62 -9.60 -5.63
CA THR A 169 -13.60 -8.86 -4.34
C THR A 169 -12.54 -9.37 -3.36
N GLU A 170 -12.36 -10.69 -3.23
CA GLU A 170 -11.34 -11.30 -2.37
C GLU A 170 -9.92 -11.00 -2.86
N GLY A 171 -9.66 -11.16 -4.16
CA GLY A 171 -8.35 -10.88 -4.74
C GLY A 171 -7.97 -9.40 -4.64
N ARG A 172 -8.91 -8.49 -4.93
CA ARG A 172 -8.71 -7.05 -4.78
C ARG A 172 -8.45 -6.66 -3.33
N TYR A 173 -9.15 -7.28 -2.37
CA TYR A 173 -8.89 -7.07 -0.96
C TYR A 173 -7.45 -7.44 -0.57
N LEU A 174 -6.93 -8.57 -1.07
CA LEU A 174 -5.54 -8.97 -0.84
C LEU A 174 -4.54 -8.04 -1.53
N LEU A 175 -4.78 -7.67 -2.79
CA LEU A 175 -3.96 -6.72 -3.54
C LEU A 175 -3.82 -5.39 -2.81
N PHE A 176 -4.95 -4.77 -2.44
CA PHE A 176 -4.94 -3.48 -1.78
C PHE A 176 -4.37 -3.57 -0.35
N ASN A 177 -4.58 -4.69 0.36
CA ASN A 177 -3.88 -4.90 1.63
C ASN A 177 -2.35 -4.98 1.45
N ALA A 178 -1.87 -5.63 0.39
CA ALA A 178 -0.45 -5.72 0.08
C ALA A 178 0.16 -4.35 -0.23
N ILE A 179 -0.56 -3.49 -0.97
CA ILE A 179 -0.17 -2.09 -1.23
C ILE A 179 -0.18 -1.30 0.09
N ALA A 180 -1.25 -1.38 0.88
CA ALA A 180 -1.39 -0.66 2.14
C ALA A 180 -0.34 -1.05 3.19
N ASN A 181 0.21 -2.27 3.13
CA ASN A 181 1.32 -2.70 3.99
C ASN A 181 2.60 -1.88 3.78
N GLN A 182 2.74 -1.23 2.62
CA GLN A 182 3.92 -0.44 2.30
C GLN A 182 3.79 1.02 2.74
N LEU A 183 2.60 1.46 3.17
CA LEU A 183 2.32 2.82 3.65
C LEU A 183 2.80 3.00 5.11
N ARG A 184 4.12 3.09 5.30
CA ARG A 184 4.76 3.13 6.62
C ARG A 184 5.32 4.52 6.92
N TYR A 185 6.53 4.63 7.44
CA TYR A 185 7.23 5.91 7.63
C TYR A 185 7.72 6.50 6.29
N PRO A 186 8.20 7.76 6.24
CA PRO A 186 8.78 8.34 5.03
C PRO A 186 9.92 7.51 4.44
N ASN A 187 9.68 6.94 3.26
CA ASN A 187 10.64 6.20 2.44
C ASN A 187 10.10 6.06 1.00
N ALA A 188 10.95 5.66 0.06
CA ALA A 188 10.59 5.53 -1.36
C ALA A 188 9.43 4.56 -1.61
N HIS A 189 9.30 3.47 -0.85
CA HIS A 189 8.18 2.53 -1.00
C HIS A 189 6.88 3.18 -0.54
N THR A 190 6.85 3.80 0.63
CA THR A 190 5.68 4.53 1.14
C THR A 190 5.21 5.55 0.11
N HIS A 191 6.13 6.34 -0.46
CA HIS A 191 5.80 7.32 -1.48
C HIS A 191 5.23 6.69 -2.75
N TYR A 192 5.91 5.67 -3.30
CA TYR A 192 5.48 4.99 -4.51
C TYR A 192 4.09 4.37 -4.35
N PHE A 193 3.86 3.60 -3.29
CA PHE A 193 2.58 2.92 -3.06
C PHE A 193 1.46 3.88 -2.64
N SER A 194 1.77 5.02 -2.01
CA SER A 194 0.80 6.11 -1.84
C SER A 194 0.35 6.64 -3.19
N CYS A 195 1.30 6.94 -4.09
CA CYS A 195 0.98 7.37 -5.45
C CYS A 195 0.19 6.30 -6.23
N VAL A 196 0.48 5.00 -6.05
CA VAL A 196 -0.29 3.91 -6.67
C VAL A 196 -1.74 3.96 -6.22
N PHE A 197 -2.02 4.05 -4.92
CA PHE A 197 -3.41 4.13 -4.44
C PHE A 197 -4.15 5.34 -4.98
N LEU A 198 -3.51 6.51 -4.90
CA LEU A 198 -4.10 7.76 -5.40
C LEU A 198 -4.38 7.68 -6.91
N PHE A 199 -3.45 7.10 -7.68
CA PHE A 199 -3.61 6.89 -9.11
C PHE A 199 -4.76 5.91 -9.43
N LEU A 200 -4.82 4.76 -8.73
CA LEU A 200 -5.88 3.77 -8.93
C LEU A 200 -7.26 4.32 -8.54
N PHE A 201 -7.35 5.11 -7.47
CA PHE A 201 -8.59 5.76 -7.05
C PHE A 201 -9.08 6.76 -8.10
N LEU A 202 -8.18 7.60 -8.62
CA LEU A 202 -8.50 8.64 -9.58
C LEU A 202 -8.87 8.11 -10.97
N ASN A 203 -8.20 7.04 -11.43
CA ASN A 203 -8.31 6.53 -12.81
C ASN A 203 -9.17 5.26 -12.92
N SER A 204 -9.92 4.89 -11.87
CA SER A 204 -10.84 3.77 -11.91
C SER A 204 -12.23 4.19 -12.40
N ASP A 205 -12.77 3.46 -13.37
CA ASP A 205 -14.16 3.63 -13.84
C ASP A 205 -15.18 2.83 -12.98
N HIS A 206 -14.70 2.04 -12.01
CA HIS A 206 -15.54 1.15 -11.20
C HIS A 206 -15.57 1.58 -9.75
N ASP A 207 -16.67 2.19 -9.29
CA ASP A 207 -16.85 2.67 -7.90
C ASP A 207 -16.47 1.64 -6.83
N ALA A 208 -16.64 0.34 -7.10
CA ALA A 208 -16.23 -0.74 -6.20
C ALA A 208 -14.73 -0.73 -5.87
N ILE A 209 -13.87 -0.26 -6.78
CA ILE A 209 -12.42 -0.11 -6.54
C ILE A 209 -12.20 1.06 -5.57
N GLN A 210 -12.81 2.22 -5.81
CA GLN A 210 -12.73 3.37 -4.91
C GLN A 210 -13.24 3.03 -3.51
N GLU A 211 -14.37 2.32 -3.42
CA GLU A 211 -14.95 1.85 -2.16
C GLU A 211 -13.99 0.92 -1.43
N GLN A 212 -13.40 -0.07 -2.11
CA GLN A 212 -12.47 -1.01 -1.49
C GLN A 212 -11.17 -0.36 -1.02
N ILE A 213 -10.60 0.57 -1.81
CA ILE A 213 -9.44 1.37 -1.39
C ILE A 213 -9.79 2.15 -0.13
N THR A 214 -10.92 2.87 -0.14
CA THR A 214 -11.40 3.65 1.00
C THR A 214 -11.58 2.78 2.23
N ARG A 215 -12.23 1.63 2.08
CA ARG A 215 -12.48 0.68 3.17
C ARG A 215 -11.19 0.19 3.82
N ILE A 216 -10.17 -0.15 3.03
CA ILE A 216 -8.90 -0.68 3.55
C ILE A 216 -8.09 0.41 4.27
N LEU A 217 -8.09 1.64 3.76
CA LEU A 217 -7.46 2.75 4.46
C LEU A 217 -8.21 3.07 5.76
N PHE A 218 -9.54 3.15 5.68
CA PHE A 218 -10.40 3.49 6.80
C PHE A 218 -10.40 2.44 7.92
N GLU A 219 -10.52 1.14 7.59
CA GLU A 219 -10.53 0.07 8.59
C GLU A 219 -9.25 0.08 9.44
N ARG A 220 -8.12 0.44 8.84
CA ARG A 220 -6.83 0.58 9.53
C ARG A 220 -6.73 1.84 10.37
N LEU A 221 -7.47 2.89 10.05
CA LEU A 221 -7.45 4.16 10.77
C LEU A 221 -8.48 4.24 11.92
N VAL A 222 -9.58 3.50 11.84
CA VAL A 222 -10.56 3.39 12.95
C VAL A 222 -10.04 2.55 14.11
N ALA A 223 -9.06 1.67 13.86
CA ALA A 223 -8.39 0.91 14.91
C ALA A 223 -7.69 1.84 15.94
N LEU A 224 -7.44 1.29 17.13
CA LEU A 224 -6.68 2.00 18.16
C LEU A 224 -5.28 2.36 17.66
N ARG A 225 -4.76 3.51 18.12
CA ARG A 225 -3.39 3.95 17.88
C ARG A 225 -2.39 2.85 18.29
N PRO A 226 -1.22 2.74 17.63
CA PRO A 226 -0.67 3.67 16.63
C PRO A 226 -1.24 3.47 15.21
N HIS A 227 -1.04 4.49 14.36
CA HIS A 227 -1.40 4.46 12.94
C HIS A 227 -0.14 4.68 12.09
N PRO A 228 0.08 3.91 11.01
CA PRO A 228 1.21 4.14 10.11
C PRO A 228 1.14 5.54 9.48
N TRP A 229 2.28 6.22 9.41
CA TRP A 229 2.36 7.61 8.95
C TRP A 229 1.88 7.78 7.49
N GLY A 230 2.34 6.92 6.58
CA GLY A 230 2.00 6.94 5.17
C GLY A 230 0.53 6.62 4.92
N LEU A 231 -0.06 5.76 5.75
CA LEU A 231 -1.48 5.46 5.70
C LEU A 231 -2.32 6.72 5.97
N LEU A 232 -1.96 7.49 7.00
CA LEU A 232 -2.60 8.77 7.30
C LEU A 232 -2.43 9.75 6.14
N ILE A 233 -1.21 9.92 5.61
CA ILE A 233 -0.92 10.82 4.50
C ILE A 233 -1.75 10.49 3.26
N THR A 234 -1.79 9.21 2.86
CA THR A 234 -2.57 8.78 1.68
C THR A 234 -4.06 9.03 1.89
N PHE A 235 -4.60 8.72 3.08
CA PHE A 235 -6.01 8.93 3.37
C PHE A 235 -6.38 10.42 3.44
N ILE A 236 -5.54 11.25 4.08
CA ILE A 236 -5.70 12.71 4.17
C ILE A 236 -5.71 13.32 2.77
N GLU A 237 -4.82 12.89 1.88
CA GLU A 237 -4.76 13.38 0.50
C GLU A 237 -6.04 13.05 -0.28
N LEU A 238 -6.60 11.84 -0.13
CA LEU A 238 -7.86 11.47 -0.77
C LEU A 238 -9.03 12.38 -0.33
N ILE A 239 -9.13 12.68 0.97
CA ILE A 239 -10.25 13.45 1.51
C ILE A 239 -10.13 14.96 1.29
N LYS A 240 -8.89 15.50 1.22
CA LYS A 240 -8.64 16.94 1.14
C LYS A 240 -8.43 17.43 -0.28
N ASN A 241 -7.76 16.66 -1.14
CA ASN A 241 -7.48 17.13 -2.49
C ASN A 241 -8.74 17.02 -3.37
N PRO A 242 -9.27 18.14 -3.87
CA PRO A 242 -10.53 18.15 -4.63
C PRO A 242 -10.45 17.36 -5.94
N VAL A 243 -9.25 17.07 -6.46
CA VAL A 243 -9.07 16.26 -7.67
C VAL A 243 -9.72 14.88 -7.53
N TYR A 244 -9.69 14.28 -6.34
CA TYR A 244 -10.27 12.95 -6.12
C TYR A 244 -11.80 12.97 -5.95
N ASN A 245 -12.42 14.15 -5.75
CA ASN A 245 -13.86 14.29 -5.55
C ASN A 245 -14.46 13.27 -4.54
N PHE A 246 -13.71 12.96 -3.48
CA PHE A 246 -14.01 11.86 -2.56
C PHE A 246 -15.45 11.92 -2.00
N TRP A 247 -15.95 13.10 -1.62
CA TRP A 247 -17.29 13.29 -1.04
C TRP A 247 -18.46 13.18 -2.02
N LYS A 248 -18.17 13.00 -3.32
CA LYS A 248 -19.18 12.74 -4.35
C LYS A 248 -19.69 11.30 -4.28
N TYR A 249 -18.86 10.36 -3.85
CA TYR A 249 -19.20 8.94 -3.89
C TYR A 249 -20.23 8.56 -2.82
N GLU A 250 -21.20 7.73 -3.19
CA GLU A 250 -22.31 7.32 -2.32
C GLU A 250 -21.84 6.59 -1.05
N PHE A 251 -20.82 5.74 -1.16
CA PHE A 251 -20.27 4.98 -0.03
C PHE A 251 -19.72 5.88 1.09
N THR A 252 -19.35 7.13 0.80
CA THR A 252 -18.87 8.08 1.82
C THR A 252 -20.00 8.62 2.70
N ARG A 253 -21.24 8.56 2.21
CA ARG A 253 -22.45 9.08 2.89
C ARG A 253 -23.23 7.98 3.61
N CYS A 254 -23.03 6.73 3.21
CA CYS A 254 -23.71 5.57 3.81
C CYS A 254 -23.17 5.19 5.20
N ALA A 255 -21.99 5.68 5.59
CA ALA A 255 -21.32 5.34 6.84
C ALA A 255 -20.99 6.60 7.66
N PRO A 256 -21.81 6.96 8.67
CA PRO A 256 -21.57 8.13 9.51
C PRO A 256 -20.25 8.06 10.30
N GLU A 257 -19.60 6.90 10.42
CA GLU A 257 -18.26 6.82 10.99
C GLU A 257 -17.20 7.46 10.10
N ILE A 258 -17.34 7.40 8.77
CA ILE A 258 -16.37 8.02 7.84
C ILE A 258 -16.40 9.52 7.99
N GLU A 259 -17.59 10.11 8.02
CA GLU A 259 -17.81 11.54 8.24
C GLU A 259 -17.25 11.98 9.59
N ARG A 260 -17.67 11.34 10.70
CA ARG A 260 -17.20 11.67 12.05
C ARG A 260 -15.68 11.52 12.23
N PHE A 261 -15.09 10.45 11.67
CA PHE A 261 -13.65 10.25 11.75
C PHE A 261 -12.91 11.32 10.96
N THR A 262 -13.42 11.70 9.80
CA THR A 262 -12.82 12.74 8.96
C THR A 262 -12.96 14.12 9.60
N GLU A 263 -14.10 14.45 10.19
CA GLU A 263 -14.26 15.64 11.03
C GLU A 263 -13.22 15.66 12.16
N SER A 264 -12.97 14.51 12.81
CA SER A 264 -11.94 14.39 13.85
C SER A 264 -10.51 14.56 13.31
N ILE A 265 -10.28 14.38 12.02
CA ILE A 265 -8.99 14.62 11.35
C ILE A 265 -8.85 16.10 11.01
N LEU A 266 -9.90 16.71 10.47
CA LEU A 266 -9.93 18.12 10.07
C LEU A 266 -9.85 19.06 11.28
N THR A 267 -10.45 18.68 12.42
CA THR A 267 -10.39 19.46 13.68
C THR A 267 -9.05 19.39 14.40
N LYS A 268 -8.16 18.44 14.06
CA LYS A 268 -6.81 18.36 14.64
C LYS A 268 -5.81 19.35 14.00
N GLU A 269 -6.25 20.13 13.00
CA GLU A 269 -5.48 21.23 12.40
C GLU A 269 -5.62 22.57 13.13
N GLU A 270 -6.63 22.72 14.00
CA GLU A 270 -6.88 23.95 14.79
C GLU A 270 -6.22 23.89 16.18
#